data_AF-A0A936HN87-F1
#
_entry.id   AF-A0A936HN87-F1
#
_cell.length_a   1.000
_cell.length_b   1.000
_cell.length_c   1.000
_cell.angle_alpha   90.00
_cell.angle_beta   90.00
_cell.angle_gamma   90.00
#
_symmetry.space_group_name_H-M   'P 1'
#
loop_
_entity.id
_entity.type
_entity.pdbx_description
1 polymer ?
#
loop_
_entity_poly.entity_id
_entity_poly.type
_entity_poly.pdbx_seq_one_letter_code
_entity_poly.pdbx_strand_id
1 'polypeptide(L)'
;MTSGRAHLLIVEARFYDNIADDLVRGAVAVLERADMTIDRCAVPGVFEVPAAVRFAHRAMETGNAPRFAGIVALGCVIRGETDHYDHICRETSRALMDLAVAHEMPFGFGILTCETMEQARVRADPGRKNKGADAALACLRMIELKRTFGLAT
;
A
#
# COMPACT_ATOMS: atom_id res chain seq x y z
N MET A 1 -26.64 -11.45 0.32
CA MET A 1 -25.42 -10.61 0.49
C MET A 1 -24.35 -11.24 -0.38
N THR A 2 -23.97 -10.61 -1.48
CA THR A 2 -23.14 -11.24 -2.52
C THR A 2 -21.79 -11.62 -1.95
N SER A 3 -21.63 -12.93 -1.77
CA SER A 3 -20.42 -13.67 -1.39
C SER A 3 -19.40 -13.56 -2.54
N GLY A 4 -18.79 -12.38 -2.68
CA GLY A 4 -17.64 -12.17 -3.55
C GLY A 4 -16.38 -12.06 -2.69
N ARG A 5 -15.26 -12.60 -3.15
CA ARG A 5 -13.94 -12.35 -2.55
C ARG A 5 -13.69 -10.86 -2.51
N ALA A 6 -13.30 -10.33 -1.36
CA ALA A 6 -12.94 -8.91 -1.26
C ALA A 6 -11.71 -8.63 -2.12
N HIS A 7 -11.75 -7.50 -2.81
CA HIS A 7 -10.75 -7.13 -3.80
C HIS A 7 -9.88 -5.99 -3.27
N LEU A 8 -8.56 -6.10 -3.42
CA LEU A 8 -7.61 -5.09 -2.96
C LEU A 8 -6.82 -4.49 -4.13
N LEU A 9 -6.37 -3.25 -3.94
CA LEU A 9 -5.41 -2.61 -4.83
C LEU A 9 -4.05 -2.50 -4.14
N ILE A 10 -3.00 -2.97 -4.80
CA ILE A 10 -1.61 -2.65 -4.44
C ILE A 10 -1.13 -1.52 -5.34
N VAL A 11 -0.70 -0.42 -4.73
CA VAL A 11 0.00 0.67 -5.44
C VAL A 11 1.48 0.57 -5.08
N GLU A 12 2.32 0.28 -6.07
CA GLU A 12 3.76 0.05 -5.89
C GLU A 12 4.60 1.15 -6.56
N ALA A 13 5.43 1.82 -5.76
CA ALA A 13 6.43 2.76 -6.25
C ALA A 13 7.71 2.01 -6.62
N ARG A 14 8.10 2.07 -7.89
CA ARG A 14 9.14 1.21 -8.47
C ARG A 14 10.48 1.91 -8.74
N PHE A 15 10.84 2.89 -7.91
CA PHE A 15 12.16 3.52 -8.01
C PHE A 15 13.32 2.53 -7.74
N TYR A 16 13.10 1.55 -6.87
CA TYR A 16 14.01 0.43 -6.61
C TYR A 16 13.30 -0.90 -6.91
N ASP A 17 13.40 -1.39 -8.15
CA ASP A 17 12.65 -2.58 -8.62
C ASP A 17 12.76 -3.79 -7.69
N ASN A 18 13.98 -4.19 -7.32
CA ASN A 18 14.20 -5.37 -6.47
C ASN A 18 13.53 -5.21 -5.08
N ILE A 19 13.54 -4.00 -4.52
CA ILE A 19 12.90 -3.72 -3.23
C ILE A 19 11.38 -3.76 -3.37
N ALA A 20 10.84 -3.19 -4.46
CA ALA A 20 9.41 -3.22 -4.75
C ALA A 20 8.92 -4.66 -4.97
N ASP A 21 9.66 -5.47 -5.73
CA ASP A 21 9.32 -6.87 -5.98
C ASP A 21 9.29 -7.68 -4.68
N ASP A 22 10.27 -7.49 -3.79
CA ASP A 22 10.31 -8.14 -2.48
C ASP A 22 9.11 -7.76 -1.61
N LEU A 23 8.80 -6.46 -1.52
CA LEU A 23 7.62 -5.97 -0.80
C LEU A 23 6.32 -6.56 -1.37
N VAL A 24 6.16 -6.55 -2.69
CA VAL A 24 4.97 -7.07 -3.34
C VAL A 24 4.82 -8.57 -3.10
N ARG A 25 5.90 -9.36 -3.22
CA ARG A 25 5.83 -10.80 -2.93
C ARG A 25 5.34 -11.08 -1.51
N GLY A 26 5.84 -10.30 -0.54
CA GLY A 26 5.38 -10.38 0.85
C GLY A 26 3.89 -10.05 1.00
N ALA A 27 3.44 -8.95 0.40
CA ALA A 27 2.05 -8.51 0.47
C ALA A 27 1.08 -9.48 -0.22
N VAL A 28 1.39 -9.88 -1.45
CA VAL A 28 0.56 -10.81 -2.25
C VAL A 28 0.40 -12.15 -1.54
N ALA A 29 1.48 -12.71 -0.98
CA ALA A 29 1.40 -13.97 -0.25
C ALA A 29 0.45 -13.93 0.95
N VAL A 30 0.35 -12.78 1.65
CA VAL A 30 -0.62 -12.59 2.74
C VAL A 30 -2.04 -12.51 2.19
N LEU A 31 -2.25 -11.70 1.15
CA LEU A 31 -3.59 -11.45 0.59
C LEU A 31 -4.18 -12.69 -0.09
N GLU A 32 -3.37 -13.47 -0.82
CA GLU A 32 -3.79 -14.73 -1.42
C GLU A 32 -4.17 -15.77 -0.36
N ARG A 33 -3.41 -15.88 0.74
CA ARG A 33 -3.75 -16.75 1.87
C ARG A 33 -5.06 -16.35 2.56
N ALA A 34 -5.42 -15.06 2.49
CA ALA A 34 -6.67 -14.53 3.00
C ALA A 34 -7.84 -14.64 1.99
N ASP A 35 -7.65 -15.36 0.87
CA ASP A 35 -8.65 -15.54 -0.19
C ASP A 35 -9.11 -14.22 -0.85
N MET A 36 -8.21 -13.23 -0.93
CA MET A 36 -8.48 -11.94 -1.57
C MET A 36 -8.10 -11.96 -3.05
N THR A 37 -8.80 -11.16 -3.86
CA THR A 37 -8.36 -10.84 -5.23
C THR A 37 -7.58 -9.53 -5.24
N ILE A 38 -6.65 -9.36 -6.18
CA ILE A 38 -5.67 -8.25 -6.13
C ILE A 38 -5.48 -7.65 -7.52
N ASP A 39 -5.60 -6.33 -7.61
CA ASP A 39 -5.06 -5.53 -8.72
C ASP A 39 -3.76 -4.85 -8.30
N ARG A 40 -2.88 -4.59 -9.28
CA ARG A 40 -1.61 -3.89 -9.08
C ARG A 40 -1.52 -2.67 -9.98
N CYS A 41 -1.04 -1.57 -9.42
CA CYS A 41 -0.75 -0.33 -10.12
C CYS A 41 0.69 0.11 -9.78
N ALA A 42 1.54 0.25 -10.80
CA ALA A 42 2.90 0.74 -10.63
C ALA A 42 2.95 2.26 -10.86
N VAL A 43 3.72 2.94 -10.02
CA VAL A 43 4.04 4.37 -10.16
C VAL A 43 5.56 4.60 -10.13
N PRO A 44 6.06 5.72 -10.70
CA PRO A 44 7.50 5.97 -10.80
C PRO A 44 8.20 6.05 -9.44
N GLY A 45 7.63 6.78 -8.48
CA GLY A 45 8.19 6.98 -7.15
C GLY A 45 7.12 7.03 -6.07
N VAL A 46 7.55 7.08 -4.80
CA VAL A 46 6.61 7.08 -3.67
C VAL A 46 5.76 8.35 -3.64
N PHE A 47 6.27 9.44 -4.21
CA PHE A 47 5.60 10.74 -4.26
C PHE A 47 4.33 10.71 -5.12
N GLU A 48 4.26 9.81 -6.11
CA GLU A 48 3.07 9.62 -6.97
C GLU A 48 2.04 8.66 -6.36
N VAL A 49 2.38 7.91 -5.31
CA VAL A 49 1.47 6.93 -4.68
C VAL A 49 0.17 7.58 -4.20
N PRO A 50 0.17 8.73 -3.49
CA PRO A 50 -1.07 9.39 -3.09
C PRO A 50 -1.98 9.76 -4.27
N ALA A 51 -1.40 10.22 -5.38
CA ALA A 51 -2.15 10.56 -6.58
C ALA A 51 -2.81 9.31 -7.21
N ALA A 52 -2.06 8.21 -7.35
CA ALA A 52 -2.61 6.96 -7.87
C ALA A 52 -3.73 6.39 -6.98
N VAL A 53 -3.56 6.45 -5.65
CA VAL A 53 -4.62 6.10 -4.69
C VAL A 53 -5.86 6.95 -4.91
N ARG A 54 -5.69 8.27 -5.08
CA ARG A 54 -6.79 9.20 -5.34
C ARG A 54 -7.49 8.92 -6.67
N PHE A 55 -6.75 8.57 -7.72
CA PHE A 55 -7.31 8.20 -9.01
C PHE A 55 -8.14 6.92 -8.91
N ALA A 56 -7.63 5.89 -8.25
CA ALA A 56 -8.39 4.66 -8.00
C ALA A 56 -9.67 4.93 -7.22
N HIS A 57 -9.59 5.76 -6.17
CA HIS A 57 -10.78 6.16 -5.41
C HIS A 57 -11.81 6.90 -6.26
N ARG A 58 -11.39 7.89 -7.07
CA ARG A 58 -12.28 8.57 -8.01
C ARG A 58 -12.91 7.60 -9.02
N ALA A 59 -12.11 6.68 -9.57
CA ALA A 59 -12.60 5.71 -10.55
C ALA A 59 -13.65 4.77 -9.93
N MET A 60 -13.54 4.41 -8.64
CA MET A 60 -14.59 3.68 -7.92
C MET A 60 -15.88 4.49 -7.79
N GLU A 61 -15.78 5.78 -7.47
CA GLU A 61 -16.96 6.66 -7.35
C GLU A 61 -17.69 6.83 -8.69
N THR A 62 -16.96 6.88 -9.80
CA THR A 62 -17.54 7.04 -11.15
C THR A 62 -17.88 5.71 -11.83
N GLY A 63 -17.64 4.57 -11.18
CA GLY A 63 -17.91 3.24 -11.74
C GLY A 63 -16.95 2.79 -12.85
N ASN A 64 -15.78 3.44 -12.99
CA ASN A 64 -14.75 3.11 -13.98
C ASN A 64 -13.69 2.12 -13.45
N ALA A 65 -13.78 1.73 -12.18
CA ALA A 65 -12.92 0.73 -11.55
C ALA A 65 -13.77 -0.18 -10.65
N PRO A 66 -13.33 -1.44 -10.39
CA PRO A 66 -13.96 -2.29 -9.40
C PRO A 66 -13.88 -1.65 -8.01
N ARG A 67 -14.79 -2.03 -7.11
CA ARG A 67 -14.69 -1.61 -5.71
C ARG A 67 -13.54 -2.34 -5.03
N PHE A 68 -12.62 -1.57 -4.45
CA PHE A 68 -11.55 -2.06 -3.61
C PHE A 68 -11.97 -1.98 -2.14
N ALA A 69 -11.90 -3.11 -1.44
CA ALA A 69 -12.13 -3.21 -0.01
C ALA A 69 -11.01 -2.54 0.81
N GLY A 70 -9.81 -2.43 0.24
CA GLY A 70 -8.68 -1.76 0.84
C GLY A 70 -7.54 -1.54 -0.14
N ILE A 71 -6.59 -0.70 0.27
CA ILE A 71 -5.40 -0.36 -0.51
C ILE A 71 -4.13 -0.67 0.28
N VAL A 72 -3.13 -1.21 -0.39
CA VAL A 72 -1.77 -1.38 0.16
C VAL A 72 -0.81 -0.52 -0.66
N ALA A 73 -0.16 0.45 -0.01
CA ALA A 73 0.87 1.29 -0.62
C ALA A 73 2.25 0.72 -0.32
N LEU A 74 3.01 0.38 -1.36
CA LEU A 74 4.34 -0.21 -1.24
C LEU A 74 5.38 0.65 -1.96
N GLY A 75 6.58 0.73 -1.41
CA GLY A 75 7.65 1.52 -2.01
C GLY A 75 8.81 1.69 -1.05
N CYS A 76 9.86 2.36 -1.52
CA CYS A 76 11.03 2.63 -0.69
C CYS A 76 11.68 3.96 -1.06
N VAL A 77 12.08 4.69 -0.04
CA VAL A 77 12.95 5.86 -0.11
C VAL A 77 14.17 5.56 0.75
N ILE A 78 15.35 5.85 0.21
CA ILE A 78 16.64 5.68 0.90
C ILE A 78 17.28 7.06 0.99
N ARG A 79 17.77 7.45 2.18
CA ARG A 79 18.38 8.77 2.40
C ARG A 79 19.57 8.96 1.47
N GLY A 80 19.55 10.09 0.77
CA GLY A 80 20.62 10.56 -0.11
C GLY A 80 21.38 11.73 0.51
N GLU A 81 21.96 12.57 -0.34
CA GLU A 81 22.81 13.70 0.07
C GLU A 81 22.03 14.97 0.43
N THR A 82 20.76 15.06 0.04
CA THR A 82 19.94 16.27 0.19
C THR A 82 18.69 16.01 1.05
N ASP A 83 18.03 17.09 1.44
CA ASP A 83 16.76 17.09 2.18
C ASP A 83 15.57 16.55 1.36
N HIS A 84 15.76 16.25 0.07
CA HIS A 84 14.76 15.65 -0.81
C HIS A 84 14.11 14.39 -0.19
N TYR A 85 14.90 13.60 0.54
CA TYR A 85 14.42 12.45 1.29
C TYR A 85 13.33 12.83 2.29
N ASP A 86 13.56 13.87 3.10
CA ASP A 86 12.67 14.26 4.17
C ASP A 86 11.36 14.86 3.61
N HIS A 87 11.45 15.63 2.52
CA HIS A 87 10.27 16.15 1.80
C HIS A 87 9.41 15.02 1.25
N ILE A 88 10.02 14.06 0.53
CA ILE A 88 9.29 12.91 -0.02
C ILE A 88 8.65 12.09 1.08
N CYS A 89 9.41 11.72 2.11
CA CYS A 89 8.91 10.83 3.16
C CYS A 89 7.76 11.48 3.94
N ARG A 90 7.90 12.76 4.33
CA ARG A 90 6.90 13.48 5.12
C ARG A 90 5.63 13.71 4.33
N GLU A 91 5.73 14.28 3.13
CA GLU A 91 4.55 14.67 2.35
C GLU A 91 3.80 13.44 1.81
N THR A 92 4.52 12.37 1.40
CA THR A 92 3.88 11.11 1.00
C THR A 92 3.11 10.49 2.18
N SER A 93 3.75 10.38 3.35
CA SER A 93 3.11 9.77 4.53
C SER A 93 1.89 10.56 4.98
N ARG A 94 2.00 11.90 5.00
CA ARG A 94 0.90 12.80 5.33
C ARG A 94 -0.26 12.65 4.34
N ALA A 95 0.00 12.75 3.04
CA ALA A 95 -1.05 12.67 2.04
C ALA A 95 -1.77 11.31 2.06
N LEU A 96 -1.05 10.20 2.27
CA LEU A 96 -1.68 8.88 2.41
C LEU A 96 -2.53 8.77 3.67
N MET A 97 -2.08 9.31 4.80
CA MET A 97 -2.89 9.36 6.02
C MET A 97 -4.16 10.19 5.81
N ASP A 98 -4.03 11.38 5.22
CA ASP A 98 -5.16 12.27 4.94
C ASP A 98 -6.19 11.59 4.03
N LEU A 99 -5.73 10.90 2.97
CA LEU A 99 -6.61 10.12 2.08
C LEU A 99 -7.30 8.96 2.81
N ALA A 100 -6.57 8.21 3.64
CA ALA A 100 -7.13 7.08 4.38
C ALA A 100 -8.23 7.53 5.34
N VAL A 101 -8.02 8.64 6.05
CA VAL A 101 -9.00 9.20 7.00
C VAL A 101 -10.18 9.83 6.25
N ALA A 102 -9.93 10.71 5.28
CA ALA A 102 -10.98 11.45 4.59
C ALA A 102 -11.95 10.55 3.80
N HIS A 103 -11.47 9.37 3.36
CA HIS A 103 -12.26 8.42 2.58
C HIS A 103 -12.58 7.12 3.35
N GLU A 104 -12.32 7.09 4.66
CA GLU A 104 -12.57 5.94 5.54
C GLU A 104 -12.00 4.63 4.98
N MET A 105 -10.85 4.71 4.32
CA MET A 105 -10.34 3.64 3.48
C MET A 105 -9.43 2.71 4.30
N PRO A 106 -9.70 1.39 4.34
CA PRO A 106 -8.74 0.44 4.88
C PRO A 106 -7.41 0.51 4.13
N PHE A 107 -6.34 0.79 4.86
CA PHE A 107 -5.07 1.17 4.27
C PHE A 107 -3.89 0.43 4.90
N GLY A 108 -3.01 -0.13 4.07
CA GLY A 108 -1.74 -0.72 4.46
C GLY A 108 -0.58 0.18 4.04
N PHE A 109 0.14 0.75 5.02
CA PHE A 109 1.29 1.62 4.76
C PHE A 109 2.60 0.81 4.74
N GLY A 110 3.10 0.49 3.55
CA GLY A 110 4.35 -0.23 3.32
C GLY A 110 5.40 0.59 2.57
N ILE A 111 5.41 1.92 2.73
CA ILE A 111 6.49 2.78 2.24
C ILE A 111 7.66 2.70 3.22
N LEU A 112 8.78 2.14 2.77
CA LEU A 112 10.01 2.05 3.55
C LEU A 112 10.75 3.38 3.52
N THR A 113 11.06 3.92 4.70
CA THR A 113 11.94 5.07 4.88
C THR A 113 13.23 4.58 5.55
N CYS A 114 14.32 4.53 4.80
CA CYS A 114 15.56 3.87 5.21
C CYS A 114 16.76 4.81 5.11
N GLU A 115 17.74 4.62 6.00
CA GLU A 115 19.01 5.35 5.94
C GLU A 115 19.99 4.69 4.97
N THR A 116 19.86 3.39 4.70
CA THR A 116 20.76 2.65 3.79
C THR A 116 20.02 1.62 2.92
N MET A 117 20.64 1.25 1.80
CA MET A 117 20.17 0.16 0.94
C MET A 117 20.10 -1.19 1.68
N GLU A 118 21.04 -1.47 2.58
CA GLU A 118 21.00 -2.69 3.38
C GLU A 118 19.76 -2.74 4.27
N GLN A 119 19.42 -1.62 4.93
CA GLN A 119 18.20 -1.52 5.73
C GLN A 119 16.95 -1.77 4.89
N ALA A 120 16.91 -1.23 3.66
CA ALA A 120 15.81 -1.44 2.73
C ALA A 120 15.67 -2.92 2.35
N ARG A 121 16.77 -3.58 1.98
CA ARG A 121 16.79 -5.03 1.66
C ARG A 121 16.29 -5.87 2.82
N VAL A 122 16.79 -5.66 4.03
CA VAL A 122 16.36 -6.39 5.24
C VAL A 122 14.86 -6.23 5.48
N ARG A 123 14.34 -5.02 5.28
CA ARG A 123 12.94 -4.64 5.51
C ARG A 123 12.00 -5.23 4.46
N ALA A 124 12.41 -5.24 3.20
CA ALA A 124 11.60 -5.74 2.10
C ALA A 124 11.59 -7.26 2.00
N ASP A 125 12.70 -7.92 2.33
CA ASP A 125 12.90 -9.36 2.16
C ASP A 125 11.79 -10.19 2.83
N PRO A 126 11.04 -11.01 2.05
CA PRO A 126 9.98 -11.87 2.55
C PRO A 126 10.40 -12.89 3.62
N GLY A 127 11.68 -13.30 3.63
CA GLY A 127 12.26 -14.22 4.59
C GLY A 127 12.84 -13.54 5.84
N ARG A 128 12.80 -12.20 5.94
CA ARG A 128 13.36 -11.44 7.06
C ARG A 128 12.31 -10.61 7.77
N LYS A 129 12.32 -9.29 7.57
CA LYS A 129 11.38 -8.38 8.23
C LYS A 129 10.07 -8.22 7.46
N ASN A 130 10.05 -8.58 6.18
CA ASN A 130 8.86 -8.71 5.33
C ASN A 130 7.80 -7.60 5.55
N LYS A 131 8.21 -6.35 5.35
CA LYS A 131 7.33 -5.19 5.58
C LYS A 131 6.17 -5.10 4.58
N GLY A 132 6.28 -5.78 3.44
CA GLY A 132 5.16 -5.96 2.51
C GLY A 132 4.04 -6.79 3.14
N ALA A 133 4.37 -7.91 3.78
CA ALA A 133 3.39 -8.72 4.50
C ALA A 133 2.76 -7.95 5.67
N ASP A 134 3.57 -7.22 6.45
CA ASP A 134 3.06 -6.39 7.56
C ASP A 134 2.03 -5.36 7.06
N ALA A 135 2.31 -4.69 5.94
CA ALA A 135 1.39 -3.72 5.35
C ALA A 135 0.08 -4.36 4.86
N ALA A 136 0.16 -5.53 4.23
CA ALA A 136 -1.03 -6.29 3.82
C ALA A 136 -1.87 -6.76 5.03
N LEU A 137 -1.22 -7.29 6.08
CA LEU A 137 -1.90 -7.69 7.32
C LEU A 137 -2.60 -6.52 8.00
N ALA A 138 -1.95 -5.36 8.04
CA ALA A 138 -2.55 -4.13 8.56
C ALA A 138 -3.80 -3.74 7.76
N CYS A 139 -3.74 -3.79 6.42
CA CYS A 139 -4.89 -3.49 5.57
C CYS A 139 -6.06 -4.47 5.84
N LEU A 140 -5.80 -5.78 5.87
CA LEU A 140 -6.81 -6.79 6.21
C LEU A 140 -7.46 -6.54 7.57
N ARG A 141 -6.65 -6.20 8.58
CA ARG A 141 -7.16 -5.88 9.92
C ARG A 141 -8.06 -4.65 9.90
N MET A 142 -7.73 -3.64 9.10
CA MET A 142 -8.56 -2.45 8.94
C MET A 142 -9.86 -2.72 8.19
N ILE A 143 -9.85 -3.65 7.22
CA ILE A 143 -11.07 -4.14 6.55
C ILE A 143 -12.00 -4.79 7.58
N GLU A 144 -11.48 -5.70 8.40
CA GLU A 144 -12.25 -6.34 9.47
C GLU A 144 -12.81 -5.33 10.46
N LEU A 145 -11.96 -4.40 10.93
CA LEU A 145 -12.36 -3.36 11.87
C LEU A 145 -13.51 -2.52 11.30
N LYS A 146 -13.40 -2.08 10.04
CA LYS A 146 -14.46 -1.32 9.36
C LYS A 146 -15.79 -2.09 9.33
N ARG A 147 -15.75 -3.41 9.10
CA ARG A 147 -16.94 -4.28 9.16
C ARG A 147 -17.53 -4.39 10.57
N THR A 148 -16.72 -4.37 11.63
CA THR A 148 -17.25 -4.40 13.02
C THR A 148 -18.10 -3.17 13.35
N PHE A 149 -17.87 -2.05 12.67
CA PHE A 149 -18.71 -0.84 12.77
C PHE A 149 -19.91 -0.84 11.81
N GLY A 150 -20.15 -1.93 11.06
CA GLY A 150 -21.26 -2.04 10.12
C GLY A 150 -21.08 -1.23 8.83
N LEU A 151 -19.89 -0.72 8.56
CA LEU A 151 -19.59 0.04 7.34
C LEU A 151 -19.25 -0.89 6.19
N ALA A 152 -19.63 -0.50 4.98
CA ALA A 152 -19.29 -1.24 3.77
C ALA A 152 -17.78 -1.19 3.49
N THR A 153 -17.23 -2.35 3.13
CA THR A 153 -15.87 -2.53 2.60
C THR A 153 -15.96 -2.90 1.13
#